data_AF-A0A285ZP51-F1
#
_entry.id   AF-A0A285ZP51-F1
#
_cell.length_a   1.000
_cell.length_b   1.000
_cell.length_c   1.000
_cell.angle_alpha   90.00
_cell.angle_beta   90.00
_cell.angle_gamma   90.00
#
_symmetry.space_group_name_H-M   'P 1'
#
loop_
_entity.id
_entity.type
_entity.pdbx_description
1 polymer ?
#
loop_
_entity_poly.entity_id
_entity_poly.type
_entity_poly.pdbx_seq_one_letter_code
_entity_poly.pdbx_strand_id
1 'polypeptide(L)'
;MKEFFKYVFATVFGIVISAVILGVLFFIVFVGMISSIGSETETVVKKNSVLYLNLDQAIIERTPEGSFGSLFGGSNDKSIGFNDVIRALKKAQSDEKIQAVYINVSAPNAGMATMLEVRNAIIDFKRSKKPVIAYSEVYSQGAYYLASAANKVYLNPEGELEFKGFSSNLMFFKGALEKLGIEAQIIRVGNYKSAVEPLINTKMSDYNRQQVTAYVNGLYDTFLTGISQTRKIEKDSLAQIADQYKIQLPKDALAYKMVDGLKYKDEILDELRNITGTDKKKDINTVSINDYVKSLTTEGESNSKNKVAVIYANGDIVGGEGSDEQIGSERISRAIRKARLDDDVKAIVLRVNSGGGSALASDVIWREMVLSKKAKPVIASFGDVAASGGYYIGCAADSIFVQPNTITGSIGVFGVIFNFQELFNNKLGLTFDGVKTGQYADIMSSNRPLTPAERAIIQKGVNNIYDTFITKVADGRKKTKTQIDSLGGGRVWIGTDAVKNGLADRLGSFSDAVTSAAKKAKLKDYKVVEYPEKIDPLKEFLGSAKDNVSAYYAKKEFGENYVLYKQMQKAISNTGMQARMEYEIRIK
;
A
#
# COMPACT_ATOMS: atom_id res chain seq x y z
N MET A 1 54.77 28.71 -31.35
CA MET A 1 54.03 27.50 -31.77
C MET A 1 54.45 26.22 -31.05
N LYS A 2 55.75 25.88 -30.94
CA LYS A 2 56.20 24.67 -30.23
C LYS A 2 55.70 24.57 -28.78
N GLU A 3 55.79 25.65 -28.02
CA GLU A 3 55.29 25.68 -26.62
C GLU A 3 53.77 25.48 -26.55
N PHE A 4 53.00 26.08 -27.47
CA PHE A 4 51.54 25.89 -27.53
C PHE A 4 51.15 24.42 -27.73
N PHE A 5 51.73 23.74 -28.73
CA PHE A 5 51.45 22.33 -28.97
C PHE A 5 51.91 21.44 -27.81
N LYS A 6 53.03 21.77 -27.16
CA LYS A 6 53.51 21.06 -25.97
C LYS A 6 52.50 21.11 -24.83
N TYR A 7 51.93 22.28 -24.52
CA TYR A 7 50.90 22.39 -23.47
C TYR A 7 49.58 21.73 -23.87
N VAL A 8 49.13 21.88 -25.12
CA VAL A 8 47.90 21.22 -25.60
C VAL A 8 48.02 19.69 -25.53
N PHE A 9 49.12 19.10 -25.99
CA PHE A 9 49.32 17.65 -25.90
C PHE A 9 49.47 17.18 -24.45
N ALA A 10 50.13 17.95 -23.59
CA ALA A 10 50.21 17.63 -22.16
C ALA A 10 48.84 17.66 -21.47
N THR A 11 47.97 18.63 -21.80
CA THR A 11 46.60 18.70 -21.27
C THR A 11 45.72 17.57 -21.81
N VAL A 12 45.76 17.28 -23.12
CA VAL A 12 45.00 16.16 -23.70
C VAL A 12 45.46 14.83 -23.09
N PHE A 13 46.77 14.63 -22.96
CA PHE A 13 47.33 13.42 -22.34
C PHE A 13 46.93 13.32 -20.85
N GLY A 14 46.96 14.43 -20.11
CA GLY A 14 46.50 14.50 -18.73
C GLY A 14 45.00 14.18 -18.59
N ILE A 15 44.16 14.67 -19.50
CA ILE A 15 42.72 14.37 -19.54
C ILE A 15 42.49 12.89 -19.85
N VAL A 16 43.19 12.33 -20.84
CA VAL A 16 43.07 10.92 -21.22
C VAL A 16 43.50 10.01 -20.07
N ILE A 17 44.64 10.29 -19.43
CA ILE A 17 45.10 9.54 -18.26
C ILE A 17 44.09 9.67 -17.11
N SER A 18 43.61 10.88 -16.83
CA SER A 18 42.62 11.10 -15.77
C SER A 18 41.32 10.35 -16.06
N ALA A 19 40.85 10.35 -17.31
CA ALA A 19 39.67 9.62 -17.73
C ALA A 19 39.85 8.09 -17.62
N VAL A 20 41.04 7.57 -17.96
CA VAL A 20 41.37 6.14 -17.80
C VAL A 20 41.44 5.76 -16.33
N ILE A 21 42.11 6.56 -15.49
CA ILE A 21 42.21 6.32 -14.05
C ILE A 21 40.83 6.40 -13.39
N LEU A 22 40.02 7.41 -13.73
CA LEU A 22 38.65 7.52 -13.26
C LEU A 22 37.78 6.37 -13.77
N GLY A 23 37.98 5.93 -15.01
CA GLY A 23 37.29 4.76 -15.57
C GLY A 23 37.66 3.47 -14.86
N VAL A 24 38.94 3.26 -14.52
CA VAL A 24 39.42 2.09 -13.76
C VAL A 24 38.95 2.15 -12.30
N LEU A 25 39.01 3.31 -11.65
CA LEU A 25 38.47 3.50 -10.31
C LEU A 25 36.96 3.27 -10.28
N PHE A 26 36.23 3.82 -11.26
CA PHE A 26 34.81 3.56 -11.41
C PHE A 26 34.54 2.09 -11.66
N PHE A 27 35.34 1.41 -12.49
CA PHE A 27 35.20 -0.03 -12.73
C PHE A 27 35.50 -0.87 -11.50
N ILE A 28 36.52 -0.55 -10.70
CA ILE A 28 36.85 -1.24 -9.44
C ILE A 28 35.72 -1.03 -8.42
N VAL A 29 35.24 0.20 -8.29
CA VAL A 29 34.10 0.51 -7.42
C VAL A 29 32.85 -0.22 -7.93
N PHE A 30 32.58 -0.21 -9.24
CA PHE A 30 31.45 -0.88 -9.87
C PHE A 30 31.50 -2.41 -9.71
N VAL A 31 32.67 -3.04 -9.88
CA VAL A 31 32.87 -4.47 -9.65
C VAL A 31 32.78 -4.82 -8.17
N GLY A 32 33.32 -3.97 -7.28
CA GLY A 32 33.14 -4.09 -5.83
C GLY A 32 31.67 -3.94 -5.38
N MET A 33 30.92 -3.10 -6.08
CA MET A 33 29.47 -2.96 -5.88
C MET A 33 28.71 -4.19 -6.36
N ILE A 34 29.01 -4.69 -7.56
CA ILE A 34 28.39 -5.93 -8.10
C ILE A 34 28.73 -7.14 -7.22
N SER A 35 29.97 -7.26 -6.75
CA SER A 35 30.36 -8.37 -5.86
C SER A 35 29.66 -8.31 -4.51
N SER A 36 29.39 -7.11 -3.97
CA SER A 36 28.60 -6.92 -2.73
C SER A 36 27.10 -7.24 -2.89
N ILE A 37 26.58 -7.20 -4.12
CA ILE A 37 25.20 -7.61 -4.44
C ILE A 37 25.13 -9.14 -4.56
N GLY A 38 26.21 -9.78 -5.02
CA GLY A 38 26.29 -11.24 -5.21
C GLY A 38 26.80 -12.05 -4.02
N SER A 39 27.48 -11.43 -3.06
CA SER A 39 27.97 -12.10 -1.85
C SER A 39 26.96 -11.97 -0.69
N GLU A 40 25.74 -12.46 -0.87
CA GLU A 40 24.85 -12.70 0.26
C GLU A 40 25.35 -13.95 1.00
N THR A 41 25.93 -13.78 2.19
CA THR A 41 26.26 -14.94 3.05
C THR A 41 24.98 -15.71 3.33
N GLU A 42 24.95 -17.01 2.98
CA GLU A 42 23.82 -17.89 3.31
C GLU A 42 23.44 -17.70 4.78
N THR A 43 22.21 -17.25 5.03
CA THR A 43 21.74 -17.04 6.39
C THR A 43 21.50 -18.40 7.03
N VAL A 44 22.46 -18.87 7.84
CA VAL A 44 22.31 -20.12 8.59
C VAL A 44 21.51 -19.87 9.87
N VAL A 45 20.26 -20.34 9.89
CA VAL A 45 19.44 -20.37 11.11
C VAL A 45 20.05 -21.34 12.12
N LYS A 46 20.46 -20.82 13.28
CA LYS A 46 21.06 -21.60 14.38
C LYS A 46 19.97 -22.36 15.16
N LYS A 47 20.34 -23.47 15.80
CA LYS A 47 19.45 -24.17 16.75
C LYS A 47 19.11 -23.25 17.94
N ASN A 48 17.93 -23.47 18.53
CA ASN A 48 17.43 -22.72 19.68
C ASN A 48 17.36 -21.20 19.42
N SER A 49 16.95 -20.80 18.21
CA SER A 49 16.82 -19.40 17.81
C SER A 49 15.45 -18.81 18.18
N VAL A 50 15.43 -17.50 18.40
CA VAL A 50 14.22 -16.68 18.47
C VAL A 50 14.02 -15.98 17.14
N LEU A 51 12.83 -16.09 16.56
CA LEU A 51 12.45 -15.32 15.37
C LEU A 51 12.12 -13.89 15.81
N TYR A 52 12.97 -12.94 15.42
CA TYR A 52 12.81 -11.53 15.72
C TYR A 52 11.95 -10.85 14.66
N LEU A 53 10.74 -10.48 15.05
CA LEU A 53 9.73 -9.88 14.21
C LEU A 53 9.71 -8.36 14.40
N ASN A 54 10.55 -7.66 13.63
CA ASN A 54 10.50 -6.20 13.56
C ASN A 54 9.35 -5.75 12.65
N LEU A 55 8.29 -5.18 13.24
CA LEU A 55 7.12 -4.70 12.50
C LEU A 55 7.04 -3.16 12.39
N ASP A 56 8.09 -2.45 12.84
CA ASP A 56 8.23 -0.99 12.60
C ASP A 56 8.82 -0.69 11.20
N GLN A 57 9.29 -1.72 10.51
CA GLN A 57 9.67 -1.65 9.11
C GLN A 57 8.41 -1.51 8.23
N ALA A 58 8.54 -0.98 7.00
CA ALA A 58 7.38 -0.87 6.11
C ALA A 58 6.86 -2.26 5.71
N ILE A 59 5.58 -2.54 5.97
CA ILE A 59 4.94 -3.79 5.57
C ILE A 59 4.08 -3.51 4.35
N ILE A 60 4.54 -4.00 3.20
CA ILE A 60 3.96 -3.67 1.89
C ILE A 60 3.37 -4.92 1.22
N GLU A 61 2.78 -4.75 0.03
CA GLU A 61 2.12 -5.85 -0.70
C GLU A 61 3.06 -6.98 -1.10
N ARG A 62 4.31 -6.65 -1.45
CA ARG A 62 5.32 -7.61 -1.95
C ARG A 62 6.72 -7.10 -1.64
N THR A 63 7.60 -7.96 -1.13
CA THR A 63 9.01 -7.59 -0.86
C THR A 63 9.71 -7.18 -2.16
N PRO A 64 10.36 -6.01 -2.24
CA PRO A 64 11.11 -5.60 -3.43
C PRO A 64 12.32 -6.52 -3.64
N GLU A 65 12.88 -6.54 -4.85
CA GLU A 65 14.25 -7.06 -5.02
C GLU A 65 15.25 -6.06 -4.42
N GLY A 66 16.40 -6.55 -3.95
CA GLY A 66 17.38 -5.72 -3.24
C GLY A 66 17.73 -4.44 -4.01
N SER A 67 17.74 -3.29 -3.33
CA SER A 67 17.94 -1.98 -4.00
C SER A 67 19.43 -1.67 -4.20
N PHE A 68 19.80 -1.24 -5.41
CA PHE A 68 21.12 -0.67 -5.69
C PHE A 68 21.39 0.62 -4.89
N GLY A 69 20.34 1.29 -4.38
CA GLY A 69 20.47 2.52 -3.59
C GLY A 69 21.11 2.31 -2.22
N SER A 70 21.05 1.09 -1.67
CA SER A 70 21.68 0.78 -0.37
C SER A 70 23.21 0.86 -0.40
N LEU A 71 23.78 0.73 -1.60
CA LEU A 71 25.22 0.79 -1.86
C LEU A 71 25.80 2.21 -1.79
N PHE A 72 24.95 3.23 -1.96
CA PHE A 72 25.36 4.64 -1.97
C PHE A 72 24.97 5.39 -0.69
N GLY A 73 24.78 4.68 0.43
CA GLY A 73 24.43 5.28 1.71
C GLY A 73 23.00 5.83 1.80
N GLY A 74 22.13 5.46 0.85
CA GLY A 74 20.70 5.70 0.97
C GLY A 74 20.15 4.95 2.18
N SER A 75 19.37 5.63 3.02
CA SER A 75 18.68 5.01 4.15
C SER A 75 17.75 3.93 3.61
N ASN A 76 18.13 2.66 3.79
CA ASN A 76 17.23 1.53 3.64
C ASN A 76 16.14 1.65 4.73
N ASP A 77 15.03 2.31 4.41
CA ASP A 77 13.78 1.97 5.09
C ASP A 77 13.52 0.50 4.74
N LYS A 78 13.98 -0.42 5.61
CA LYS A 78 13.78 -1.86 5.42
C LYS A 78 12.27 -2.06 5.22
N SER A 79 11.92 -2.83 4.20
CA SER A 79 10.54 -3.20 3.94
C SER A 79 10.43 -4.71 3.78
N ILE A 80 9.24 -5.23 4.05
CA ILE A 80 8.91 -6.63 3.90
C ILE A 80 7.50 -6.77 3.35
N GLY A 81 7.30 -7.70 2.45
CA GLY A 81 5.99 -8.09 1.96
C GLY A 81 5.18 -8.77 3.05
N PHE A 82 3.91 -8.42 3.22
CA PHE A 82 3.05 -9.09 4.20
C PHE A 82 2.93 -10.60 3.91
N ASN A 83 2.98 -11.00 2.63
CA ASN A 83 3.02 -12.39 2.19
C ASN A 83 4.25 -13.14 2.75
N ASP A 84 5.40 -12.48 2.79
CA ASP A 84 6.63 -13.03 3.38
C ASP A 84 6.55 -13.14 4.89
N VAL A 85 5.87 -12.20 5.56
CA VAL A 85 5.58 -12.31 7.00
C VAL A 85 4.71 -13.53 7.30
N ILE A 86 3.62 -13.71 6.55
CA ILE A 86 2.74 -14.89 6.68
C ILE A 86 3.54 -16.17 6.43
N ARG A 87 4.33 -16.21 5.35
CA ARG A 87 5.14 -17.37 4.97
C ARG A 87 6.17 -17.73 6.04
N ALA A 88 6.88 -16.73 6.57
CA ALA A 88 7.86 -16.89 7.63
C ALA A 88 7.23 -17.47 8.90
N LEU A 89 6.15 -16.87 9.38
CA LEU A 89 5.46 -17.36 10.58
C LEU A 89 4.92 -18.77 10.36
N LYS A 90 4.33 -19.07 9.19
CA LYS A 90 3.85 -20.41 8.87
C LYS A 90 4.98 -21.45 8.88
N LYS A 91 6.14 -21.16 8.28
CA LYS A 91 7.28 -22.10 8.29
C LYS A 91 7.85 -22.28 9.71
N ALA A 92 7.96 -21.18 10.46
CA ALA A 92 8.47 -21.17 11.82
C ALA A 92 7.64 -22.02 12.80
N GLN A 93 6.35 -22.26 12.51
CA GLN A 93 5.52 -23.19 13.30
C GLN A 93 6.14 -24.58 13.38
N SER A 94 6.63 -25.11 12.24
CA SER A 94 7.21 -26.45 12.11
C SER A 94 8.74 -26.50 12.22
N ASP A 95 9.42 -25.34 12.20
CA ASP A 95 10.88 -25.29 12.23
C ASP A 95 11.42 -25.54 13.65
N GLU A 96 12.05 -26.70 13.88
CA GLU A 96 12.63 -27.08 15.17
C GLU A 96 13.77 -26.15 15.63
N LYS A 97 14.37 -25.36 14.73
CA LYS A 97 15.40 -24.39 15.11
C LYS A 97 14.79 -23.16 15.79
N ILE A 98 13.53 -22.83 15.50
CA ILE A 98 12.84 -21.68 16.08
C ILE A 98 12.07 -22.10 17.33
N GLN A 99 12.39 -21.47 18.47
CA GLN A 99 11.77 -21.78 19.77
C GLN A 99 10.70 -20.78 20.19
N ALA A 100 10.81 -19.53 19.75
CA ALA A 100 9.89 -18.45 20.10
C ALA A 100 9.84 -17.38 19.02
N VAL A 101 8.80 -16.55 19.07
CA VAL A 101 8.72 -15.30 18.30
C VAL A 101 8.80 -14.12 19.27
N TYR A 102 9.68 -13.18 18.95
CA TYR A 102 9.82 -11.92 19.68
C TYR A 102 9.39 -10.75 18.78
N ILE A 103 8.28 -10.10 19.13
CA ILE A 103 7.70 -8.97 18.38
C ILE A 103 8.25 -7.66 18.93
N ASN A 104 8.84 -6.87 18.03
CA ASN A 104 9.18 -5.48 18.27
C ASN A 104 8.34 -4.58 17.37
N VAL A 105 7.51 -3.74 17.98
CA VAL A 105 6.61 -2.85 17.26
C VAL A 105 6.21 -1.66 18.14
N SER A 106 6.44 -0.45 17.64
CA SER A 106 6.13 0.82 18.29
C SER A 106 5.16 1.67 17.48
N ALA A 107 5.37 1.73 16.17
CA ALA A 107 4.58 2.49 15.20
C ALA A 107 4.66 1.81 13.82
N PRO A 108 3.85 0.77 13.56
CA PRO A 108 3.92 0.01 12.33
C PRO A 108 3.54 0.86 11.12
N ASN A 109 4.31 0.74 10.04
CA ASN A 109 3.99 1.36 8.75
C ASN A 109 3.29 0.35 7.85
N ALA A 110 1.98 0.18 8.07
CA ALA A 110 1.12 -0.76 7.36
C ALA A 110 -0.33 -0.27 7.36
N GLY A 111 -1.10 -0.59 6.32
CA GLY A 111 -2.54 -0.35 6.34
C GLY A 111 -3.28 -1.34 7.26
N MET A 112 -4.53 -1.02 7.59
CA MET A 112 -5.32 -1.79 8.58
C MET A 112 -5.57 -3.24 8.16
N ALA A 113 -5.88 -3.50 6.90
CA ALA A 113 -6.11 -4.87 6.40
C ALA A 113 -4.79 -5.64 6.35
N THR A 114 -3.70 -4.98 5.96
CA THR A 114 -2.35 -5.55 6.02
C THR A 114 -1.95 -5.90 7.46
N MET A 115 -2.25 -5.04 8.43
CA MET A 115 -2.04 -5.36 9.86
C MET A 115 -2.88 -6.55 10.32
N LEU A 116 -4.12 -6.68 9.84
CA LEU A 116 -4.97 -7.83 10.19
C LEU A 116 -4.48 -9.14 9.52
N GLU A 117 -3.90 -9.11 8.31
CA GLU A 117 -3.18 -10.26 7.75
C GLU A 117 -2.05 -10.73 8.68
N VAL A 118 -1.19 -9.80 9.09
CA VAL A 118 -0.05 -10.10 9.98
C VAL A 118 -0.53 -10.56 11.35
N ARG A 119 -1.55 -9.90 11.92
CA ARG A 119 -2.18 -10.27 13.18
C ARG A 119 -2.70 -11.70 13.15
N ASN A 120 -3.41 -12.08 12.09
CA ASN A 120 -3.93 -13.43 11.94
C ASN A 120 -2.80 -14.46 11.82
N ALA A 121 -1.72 -14.14 11.11
CA ALA A 121 -0.53 -15.01 11.04
C ALA A 121 0.14 -15.20 12.41
N ILE A 122 0.20 -14.16 13.25
CA ILE A 122 0.69 -14.25 14.64
C ILE A 122 -0.24 -15.16 15.47
N ILE A 123 -1.56 -15.00 15.33
CA ILE A 123 -2.54 -15.84 16.03
C ILE A 123 -2.39 -17.31 15.60
N ASP A 124 -2.25 -17.55 14.29
CA ASP A 124 -2.05 -18.90 13.76
C ASP A 124 -0.73 -19.50 14.25
N PHE A 125 0.36 -18.73 14.32
CA PHE A 125 1.65 -19.20 14.85
C PHE A 125 1.51 -19.81 16.25
N LYS A 126 0.68 -19.21 17.11
CA LYS A 126 0.46 -19.68 18.50
C LYS A 126 -0.11 -21.10 18.57
N ARG A 127 -0.71 -21.63 17.48
CA ARG A 127 -1.17 -23.03 17.40
C ARG A 127 -0.02 -24.04 17.50
N SER A 128 1.21 -23.62 17.18
CA SER A 128 2.44 -24.43 17.39
C SER A 128 2.82 -24.60 18.87
N LYS A 129 2.17 -23.86 19.78
CA LYS A 129 2.50 -23.77 21.22
C LYS A 129 3.85 -23.13 21.53
N LYS A 130 4.61 -22.69 20.53
CA LYS A 130 5.80 -21.85 20.73
C LYS A 130 5.36 -20.46 21.23
N PRO A 131 6.01 -19.90 22.26
CA PRO A 131 5.60 -18.62 22.83
C PRO A 131 5.85 -17.46 21.87
N VAL A 132 4.92 -16.50 21.89
CA VAL A 132 5.02 -15.19 21.24
C VAL A 132 5.06 -14.11 22.31
N ILE A 133 6.15 -13.35 22.37
CA ILE A 133 6.34 -12.25 23.32
C ILE A 133 6.40 -10.95 22.53
N ALA A 134 5.59 -9.97 22.90
CA ALA A 134 5.67 -8.60 22.39
C ALA A 134 6.22 -7.67 23.47
N TYR A 135 7.14 -6.78 23.09
CA TYR A 135 7.66 -5.73 23.94
C TYR A 135 7.91 -4.47 23.15
N SER A 136 7.54 -3.33 23.72
CA SER A 136 7.94 -2.01 23.26
C SER A 136 8.01 -1.04 24.44
N GLU A 137 8.78 0.03 24.28
CA GLU A 137 8.76 1.18 25.19
C GLU A 137 7.54 2.06 24.93
N VAL A 138 7.12 2.16 23.66
CA VAL A 138 5.94 2.92 23.25
C VAL A 138 5.11 2.07 22.32
N TYR A 139 3.81 1.97 22.57
CA TYR A 139 2.85 1.41 21.63
C TYR A 139 1.91 2.49 21.12
N SER A 140 2.00 2.81 19.83
CA SER A 140 0.87 3.41 19.11
C SER A 140 -0.34 2.47 19.08
N GLN A 141 -1.53 2.98 18.74
CA GLN A 141 -2.72 2.14 18.61
C GLN A 141 -2.52 0.96 17.64
N GLY A 142 -1.89 1.21 16.49
CA GLY A 142 -1.58 0.17 15.49
C GLY A 142 -0.56 -0.85 16.01
N ALA A 143 0.45 -0.40 16.75
CA ALA A 143 1.42 -1.29 17.37
C ALA A 143 0.76 -2.19 18.42
N TYR A 144 -0.08 -1.62 19.27
CA TYR A 144 -0.85 -2.38 20.25
C TYR A 144 -1.82 -3.38 19.59
N TYR A 145 -2.41 -3.02 18.45
CA TYR A 145 -3.21 -3.94 17.66
C TYR A 145 -2.42 -5.14 17.14
N LEU A 146 -1.14 -5.01 16.79
CA LEU A 146 -0.32 -6.16 16.43
C LEU A 146 0.16 -6.92 17.69
N ALA A 147 0.68 -6.21 18.67
CA ALA A 147 1.23 -6.77 19.90
C ALA A 147 0.19 -7.58 20.69
N SER A 148 -1.06 -7.13 20.75
CA SER A 148 -2.15 -7.80 21.48
C SER A 148 -2.48 -9.20 20.97
N ALA A 149 -1.97 -9.62 19.80
CA ALA A 149 -2.08 -10.99 19.32
C ALA A 149 -1.11 -11.96 20.02
N ALA A 150 -0.05 -11.47 20.65
CA ALA A 150 0.98 -12.26 21.33
C ALA A 150 0.41 -13.10 22.50
N ASN A 151 1.22 -14.00 23.05
CA ASN A 151 0.90 -14.65 24.33
C ASN A 151 1.11 -13.70 25.50
N LYS A 152 2.19 -12.91 25.44
CA LYS A 152 2.53 -11.91 26.44
C LYS A 152 2.85 -10.58 25.79
N VAL A 153 2.29 -9.50 26.33
CA VAL A 153 2.51 -8.12 25.92
C VAL A 153 3.13 -7.38 27.10
N TYR A 154 4.35 -6.92 26.92
CA TYR A 154 5.08 -6.16 27.92
C TYR A 154 5.26 -4.71 27.47
N LEU A 155 5.22 -3.80 28.44
CA LEU A 155 5.46 -2.37 28.26
C LEU A 155 6.59 -1.95 29.19
N ASN A 156 7.39 -0.96 28.81
CA ASN A 156 8.39 -0.37 29.70
C ASN A 156 7.69 0.30 30.92
N PRO A 157 8.23 0.18 32.16
CA PRO A 157 7.65 0.84 33.33
C PRO A 157 7.44 2.36 33.21
N GLU A 158 8.25 3.03 32.38
CA GLU A 158 8.17 4.47 32.06
C GLU A 158 7.75 4.72 30.61
N GLY A 159 7.13 3.72 29.97
CA GLY A 159 6.70 3.76 28.57
C GLY A 159 5.37 4.47 28.33
N GLU A 160 4.82 4.26 27.13
CA GLU A 160 3.50 4.78 26.75
C GLU A 160 2.68 3.75 25.97
N LEU A 161 1.37 3.69 26.20
CA LEU A 161 0.43 2.94 25.37
C LEU A 161 -0.69 3.90 24.96
N GLU A 162 -0.70 4.27 23.69
CA GLU A 162 -1.73 5.12 23.11
C GLU A 162 -3.00 4.29 22.86
N PHE A 163 -4.13 4.72 23.45
CA PHE A 163 -5.43 4.09 23.22
C PHE A 163 -6.56 5.11 23.37
N LYS A 164 -6.99 5.69 22.25
CA LYS A 164 -7.83 6.90 22.22
C LYS A 164 -8.92 6.91 21.15
N GLY A 165 -9.10 5.80 20.44
CA GLY A 165 -10.07 5.67 19.37
C GLY A 165 -9.56 6.24 18.04
N PHE A 166 -10.40 6.15 17.01
CA PHE A 166 -10.04 6.54 15.65
C PHE A 166 -10.59 7.90 15.27
N SER A 167 -9.75 8.69 14.62
CA SER A 167 -10.14 9.98 14.04
C SER A 167 -9.77 10.08 12.57
N SER A 168 -10.56 10.83 11.81
CA SER A 168 -10.24 11.23 10.43
C SER A 168 -10.32 12.75 10.31
N ASN A 169 -9.25 13.34 9.78
CA ASN A 169 -9.18 14.78 9.54
C ASN A 169 -8.92 15.05 8.06
N LEU A 170 -9.60 16.06 7.52
CA LEU A 170 -9.50 16.47 6.12
C LEU A 170 -9.05 17.93 6.02
N MET A 171 -8.04 18.16 5.18
CA MET A 171 -7.63 19.51 4.81
C MET A 171 -8.52 20.03 3.66
N PHE A 172 -8.88 21.31 3.72
CA PHE A 172 -9.63 22.01 2.68
C PHE A 172 -8.82 23.19 2.14
N PHE A 173 -8.72 23.27 0.82
CA PHE A 173 -7.88 24.22 0.08
C PHE A 173 -8.66 25.38 -0.53
N LYS A 174 -9.99 25.34 -0.56
CA LYS A 174 -10.83 26.37 -1.20
C LYS A 174 -10.38 27.80 -0.87
N GLY A 175 -10.27 28.13 0.42
CA GLY A 175 -9.88 29.48 0.84
C GLY A 175 -8.44 29.86 0.45
N ALA A 176 -7.53 28.89 0.30
CA ALA A 176 -6.19 29.15 -0.22
C ALA A 176 -6.21 29.39 -1.74
N LEU A 177 -6.98 28.59 -2.49
CA LEU A 177 -7.16 28.73 -3.93
C LEU A 177 -7.80 30.08 -4.28
N GLU A 178 -8.85 30.49 -3.58
CA GLU A 178 -9.50 31.81 -3.74
C GLU A 178 -8.52 32.96 -3.48
N LYS A 179 -7.69 32.88 -2.43
CA LYS A 179 -6.66 33.90 -2.17
C LYS A 179 -5.65 34.02 -3.31
N LEU A 180 -5.30 32.89 -3.93
CA LEU A 180 -4.39 32.84 -5.07
C LEU A 180 -5.05 33.23 -6.40
N GLY A 181 -6.37 33.41 -6.47
CA GLY A 181 -7.07 33.63 -7.74
C GLY A 181 -7.11 32.37 -8.62
N ILE A 182 -7.19 31.19 -8.00
CA ILE A 182 -7.27 29.90 -8.67
C ILE A 182 -8.66 29.31 -8.45
N GLU A 183 -9.39 29.04 -9.53
CA GLU A 183 -10.70 28.41 -9.50
C GLU A 183 -10.61 26.93 -9.87
N ALA A 184 -11.10 26.05 -8.99
CA ALA A 184 -11.23 24.63 -9.30
C ALA A 184 -12.59 24.33 -9.95
N GLN A 185 -12.59 24.08 -11.27
CA GLN A 185 -13.80 23.74 -12.02
C GLN A 185 -14.05 22.23 -11.97
N ILE A 186 -15.06 21.84 -11.19
CA ILE A 186 -15.38 20.43 -10.93
C ILE A 186 -16.48 19.92 -11.85
N ILE A 187 -16.32 18.68 -12.32
CA ILE A 187 -17.31 17.93 -13.10
C ILE A 187 -17.36 16.51 -12.52
N ARG A 188 -18.50 16.09 -11.97
CA ARG A 188 -18.60 14.79 -11.26
C ARG A 188 -19.96 14.14 -11.42
N VAL A 189 -20.03 12.85 -11.12
CA VAL A 189 -21.28 12.11 -10.89
C VAL A 189 -21.26 11.48 -9.51
N GLY A 190 -22.31 11.74 -8.73
CA GLY A 190 -22.53 11.16 -7.40
C GLY A 190 -22.27 12.12 -6.24
N ASN A 191 -23.21 12.14 -5.28
CA ASN A 191 -23.15 13.01 -4.09
C ASN A 191 -22.06 12.59 -3.11
N TYR A 192 -21.75 11.30 -3.07
CA TYR A 192 -20.72 10.72 -2.22
C TYR A 192 -19.32 10.77 -2.87
N LYS A 193 -19.19 11.25 -4.11
CA LYS A 193 -17.87 11.41 -4.74
C LYS A 193 -17.18 12.67 -4.20
N SER A 194 -16.57 12.55 -3.03
CA SER A 194 -16.10 13.68 -2.22
C SER A 194 -14.64 14.10 -2.47
N ALA A 195 -13.91 13.38 -3.33
CA ALA A 195 -12.51 13.66 -3.69
C ALA A 195 -12.20 15.11 -4.09
N VAL A 196 -13.23 15.80 -4.57
CA VAL A 196 -13.19 17.17 -5.04
C VAL A 196 -13.55 18.19 -3.97
N GLU A 197 -14.17 17.78 -2.85
CA GLU A 197 -14.62 18.67 -1.78
C GLU A 197 -13.51 19.51 -1.17
N PRO A 198 -12.29 18.99 -0.93
CA PRO A 198 -11.17 19.82 -0.49
C PRO A 198 -10.93 21.05 -1.36
N LEU A 199 -11.25 20.99 -2.66
CA LEU A 199 -11.00 22.07 -3.61
C LEU A 199 -12.14 23.10 -3.68
N ILE A 200 -13.37 22.72 -3.30
CA ILE A 200 -14.57 23.56 -3.49
C ILE A 200 -15.33 23.92 -2.22
N ASN A 201 -15.05 23.23 -1.12
CA ASN A 201 -15.66 23.43 0.19
C ASN A 201 -14.61 23.85 1.22
N THR A 202 -15.08 24.30 2.38
CA THR A 202 -14.25 24.57 3.57
C THR A 202 -14.44 23.52 4.68
N LYS A 203 -15.37 22.58 4.47
CA LYS A 203 -15.71 21.47 5.36
C LYS A 203 -16.35 20.34 4.55
N MET A 204 -16.42 19.15 5.16
CA MET A 204 -17.14 18.01 4.59
C MET A 204 -18.60 18.38 4.31
N SER A 205 -19.14 17.96 3.17
CA SER A 205 -20.59 17.92 2.96
C SER A 205 -21.25 16.90 3.89
N ASP A 206 -22.58 16.94 4.03
CA ASP A 206 -23.32 15.98 4.84
C ASP A 206 -23.16 14.54 4.32
N TYR A 207 -23.13 14.36 2.99
CA TYR A 207 -22.87 13.07 2.36
C TYR A 207 -21.48 12.54 2.68
N ASN A 208 -20.47 13.40 2.58
CA ASN A 208 -19.10 13.03 2.90
C ASN A 208 -18.95 12.70 4.40
N ARG A 209 -19.49 13.55 5.28
CA ARG A 209 -19.49 13.31 6.72
C ARG A 209 -20.14 11.98 7.06
N GLN A 210 -21.29 11.66 6.45
CA GLN A 210 -21.97 10.39 6.66
C GLN A 210 -21.10 9.18 6.30
N GLN A 211 -20.47 9.18 5.12
CA GLN A 211 -19.63 8.05 4.71
C GLN A 211 -18.35 7.94 5.55
N VAL A 212 -17.73 9.08 5.90
CA VAL A 212 -16.52 9.13 6.71
C VAL A 212 -16.80 8.57 8.10
N THR A 213 -17.87 9.04 8.74
CA THR A 213 -18.31 8.49 10.03
C THR A 213 -18.56 6.99 9.93
N ALA A 214 -19.25 6.52 8.89
CA ALA A 214 -19.56 5.11 8.73
C ALA A 214 -18.30 4.22 8.62
N TYR A 215 -17.35 4.57 7.75
CA TYR A 215 -16.17 3.73 7.59
C TYR A 215 -15.21 3.87 8.77
N VAL A 216 -15.06 5.05 9.39
CA VAL A 216 -14.22 5.22 10.59
C VAL A 216 -14.72 4.33 11.73
N ASN A 217 -16.03 4.34 11.98
CA ASN A 217 -16.65 3.52 13.02
C ASN A 217 -16.48 2.02 12.72
N GLY A 218 -16.64 1.60 11.47
CA GLY A 218 -16.47 0.18 11.11
C GLY A 218 -15.01 -0.31 11.18
N LEU A 219 -14.05 0.54 10.84
CA LEU A 219 -12.63 0.26 11.05
C LEU A 219 -12.32 0.12 12.55
N TYR A 220 -12.86 1.02 13.37
CA TYR A 220 -12.67 0.97 14.83
C TYR A 220 -13.34 -0.24 15.46
N ASP A 221 -14.53 -0.63 15.00
CA ASP A 221 -15.21 -1.85 15.45
C ASP A 221 -14.36 -3.11 15.18
N THR A 222 -13.74 -3.20 14.00
CA THR A 222 -12.81 -4.30 13.66
C THR A 222 -11.58 -4.30 14.58
N PHE A 223 -11.04 -3.11 14.86
CA PHE A 223 -9.89 -2.93 15.75
C PHE A 223 -10.20 -3.41 17.18
N LEU A 224 -11.30 -2.92 17.76
CA LEU A 224 -11.75 -3.32 19.09
C LEU A 224 -12.10 -4.80 19.18
N THR A 225 -12.80 -5.33 18.17
CA THR A 225 -13.14 -6.76 18.09
C THR A 225 -11.90 -7.63 18.10
N GLY A 226 -10.88 -7.25 17.32
CA GLY A 226 -9.60 -7.96 17.30
C GLY A 226 -8.98 -8.03 18.69
N ILE A 227 -8.82 -6.88 19.36
CA ILE A 227 -8.19 -6.80 20.70
C ILE A 227 -9.02 -7.57 21.73
N SER A 228 -10.34 -7.41 21.71
CA SER A 228 -11.26 -8.10 22.61
C SER A 228 -11.08 -9.62 22.55
N GLN A 229 -11.00 -10.18 21.35
CA GLN A 229 -10.85 -11.63 21.15
C GLN A 229 -9.56 -12.20 21.77
N THR A 230 -8.45 -11.46 21.73
CA THR A 230 -7.15 -11.96 22.20
C THR A 230 -6.85 -11.59 23.65
N ARG A 231 -7.25 -10.40 24.10
CA ARG A 231 -7.03 -9.90 25.47
C ARG A 231 -8.15 -10.27 26.44
N LYS A 232 -9.29 -10.77 25.94
CA LYS A 232 -10.48 -11.13 26.74
C LYS A 232 -11.02 -9.94 27.54
N ILE A 233 -11.00 -8.77 26.92
CA ILE A 233 -11.61 -7.53 27.43
C ILE A 233 -12.84 -7.27 26.58
N GLU A 234 -13.98 -6.96 27.20
CA GLU A 234 -15.21 -6.67 26.47
C GLU A 234 -15.04 -5.45 25.55
N LYS A 235 -15.65 -5.51 24.36
CA LYS A 235 -15.51 -4.47 23.34
C LYS A 235 -15.96 -3.10 23.86
N ASP A 236 -17.05 -3.06 24.62
CA ASP A 236 -17.61 -1.83 25.19
C ASP A 236 -16.69 -1.26 26.28
N SER A 237 -15.99 -2.14 27.04
CA SER A 237 -14.98 -1.69 28.00
C SER A 237 -13.78 -1.07 27.30
N LEU A 238 -13.32 -1.66 26.19
CA LEU A 238 -12.26 -1.05 25.39
C LEU A 238 -12.71 0.32 24.84
N ALA A 239 -13.92 0.41 24.27
CA ALA A 239 -14.46 1.69 23.80
C ALA A 239 -14.48 2.74 24.94
N GLN A 240 -14.94 2.37 26.14
CA GLN A 240 -14.95 3.29 27.28
C GLN A 240 -13.54 3.70 27.75
N ILE A 241 -12.56 2.79 27.69
CA ILE A 241 -11.16 3.10 28.02
C ILE A 241 -10.63 4.18 27.08
N ALA A 242 -10.91 4.06 25.79
CA ALA A 242 -10.53 5.06 24.79
C ALA A 242 -11.28 6.38 24.96
N ASP A 243 -12.62 6.33 25.06
CA ASP A 243 -13.49 7.51 25.16
C ASP A 243 -13.19 8.38 26.38
N GLN A 244 -12.75 7.76 27.48
CA GLN A 244 -12.37 8.45 28.73
C GLN A 244 -10.85 8.66 28.86
N TYR A 245 -10.07 8.29 27.84
CA TYR A 245 -8.61 8.37 27.82
C TYR A 245 -7.98 7.81 29.11
N LYS A 246 -8.39 6.59 29.48
CA LYS A 246 -8.05 5.98 30.78
C LYS A 246 -6.61 5.47 30.87
N ILE A 247 -5.97 5.20 29.73
CA ILE A 247 -4.56 4.80 29.71
C ILE A 247 -3.71 6.07 29.63
N GLN A 248 -3.26 6.57 30.77
CA GLN A 248 -2.44 7.79 30.85
C GLN A 248 -1.00 7.47 31.27
N LEU A 249 -0.83 6.41 32.05
CA LEU A 249 0.44 5.91 32.56
C LEU A 249 0.56 4.39 32.31
N PRO A 250 1.78 3.82 32.26
CA PRO A 250 1.99 2.38 32.09
C PRO A 250 1.24 1.50 33.11
N LYS A 251 1.15 1.97 34.36
CA LYS A 251 0.38 1.28 35.41
C LYS A 251 -1.10 1.17 35.09
N ASP A 252 -1.67 2.09 34.32
CA ASP A 252 -3.07 2.04 33.88
C ASP A 252 -3.24 0.93 32.85
N ALA A 253 -2.32 0.82 31.88
CA ALA A 253 -2.33 -0.27 30.90
C ALA A 253 -2.30 -1.64 31.59
N LEU A 254 -1.52 -1.78 32.67
CA LEU A 254 -1.50 -2.99 33.47
C LEU A 254 -2.82 -3.18 34.26
N ALA A 255 -3.32 -2.13 34.92
CA ALA A 255 -4.55 -2.18 35.71
C ALA A 255 -5.78 -2.56 34.89
N TYR A 256 -5.88 -2.05 33.65
CA TYR A 256 -6.92 -2.39 32.69
C TYR A 256 -6.63 -3.67 31.89
N LYS A 257 -5.58 -4.43 32.23
CA LYS A 257 -5.18 -5.69 31.60
C LYS A 257 -4.84 -5.59 30.11
N MET A 258 -4.54 -4.38 29.65
CA MET A 258 -4.08 -4.11 28.29
C MET A 258 -2.71 -4.76 28.04
N VAL A 259 -1.85 -4.79 29.07
CA VAL A 259 -0.55 -5.46 29.06
C VAL A 259 -0.45 -6.50 30.16
N ASP A 260 0.47 -7.44 30.02
CA ASP A 260 0.71 -8.55 30.96
C ASP A 260 1.77 -8.21 32.02
N GLY A 261 2.52 -7.13 31.82
CA GLY A 261 3.50 -6.66 32.79
C GLY A 261 4.23 -5.41 32.34
N LEU A 262 4.80 -4.72 33.31
CA LEU A 262 5.74 -3.63 33.10
C LEU A 262 7.14 -4.20 33.32
N LYS A 263 7.97 -4.23 32.28
CA LYS A 263 9.28 -4.89 32.29
C LYS A 263 10.33 -4.07 31.57
N TYR A 264 11.57 -4.16 32.01
CA TYR A 264 12.73 -3.67 31.25
C TYR A 264 13.18 -4.69 30.20
N LYS A 265 13.95 -4.22 29.22
CA LYS A 265 14.41 -5.04 28.09
C LYS A 265 15.23 -6.25 28.56
N ASP A 266 16.06 -6.09 29.57
CA ASP A 266 16.89 -7.15 30.14
C ASP A 266 16.03 -8.28 30.73
N GLU A 267 14.90 -7.97 31.37
CA GLU A 267 13.95 -8.97 31.87
C GLU A 267 13.29 -9.77 30.74
N ILE A 268 13.06 -9.13 29.58
CA ILE A 268 12.55 -9.81 28.37
C ILE A 268 13.63 -10.74 27.81
N LEU A 269 14.87 -10.29 27.75
CA LEU A 269 15.99 -11.10 27.30
C LEU A 269 16.21 -12.30 28.24
N ASP A 270 16.11 -12.12 29.56
CA ASP A 270 16.19 -13.23 30.51
C ASP A 270 15.07 -14.25 30.33
N GLU A 271 13.84 -13.80 30.04
CA GLU A 271 12.73 -14.70 29.71
C GLU A 271 12.98 -15.48 28.41
N LEU A 272 13.50 -14.82 27.36
CA LEU A 272 13.86 -15.48 26.11
C LEU A 272 15.01 -16.48 26.29
N ARG A 273 16.02 -16.16 27.11
CA ARG A 273 17.12 -17.09 27.47
C ARG A 273 16.59 -18.36 28.13
N ASN A 274 15.64 -18.22 29.04
CA ASN A 274 15.01 -19.38 29.70
C ASN A 274 14.25 -20.26 28.69
N ILE A 275 13.57 -19.65 27.71
CA ILE A 275 12.87 -20.39 26.65
C ILE A 275 13.84 -21.14 25.74
N THR A 276 14.97 -20.52 25.38
CA THR A 276 15.96 -21.13 24.46
C THR A 276 16.97 -22.04 25.16
N GLY A 277 16.97 -22.08 26.50
CA GLY A 277 18.00 -22.77 27.28
C GLY A 277 19.38 -22.13 27.16
N THR A 278 19.45 -20.81 26.92
CA THR A 278 20.70 -20.08 26.74
C THR A 278 21.25 -19.60 28.09
N ASP A 279 22.55 -19.82 28.32
CA ASP A 279 23.24 -19.34 29.52
C ASP A 279 23.19 -17.80 29.66
N LYS A 280 23.07 -17.29 30.89
CA LYS A 280 22.97 -15.84 31.16
C LYS A 280 24.13 -15.01 30.62
N LYS A 281 25.32 -15.60 30.47
CA LYS A 281 26.52 -14.92 29.95
C LYS A 281 26.61 -14.94 28.43
N LYS A 282 25.67 -15.60 27.74
CA LYS A 282 25.65 -15.73 26.28
C LYS A 282 24.51 -14.94 25.67
N ASP A 283 24.74 -14.51 24.43
CA ASP A 283 23.69 -13.92 23.60
C ASP A 283 22.71 -14.99 23.13
N ILE A 284 21.44 -14.60 23.05
CA ILE A 284 20.39 -15.45 22.48
C ILE A 284 20.63 -15.55 20.98
N ASN A 285 20.54 -16.77 20.43
CA ASN A 285 20.49 -16.93 18.99
C ASN A 285 19.20 -16.26 18.48
N THR A 286 19.35 -15.23 17.65
CA THR A 286 18.23 -14.53 17.03
C THR A 286 18.38 -14.58 15.52
N VAL A 287 17.25 -14.64 14.81
CA VAL A 287 17.20 -14.47 13.37
C VAL A 287 16.13 -13.42 13.07
N SER A 288 16.49 -12.38 12.30
CA SER A 288 15.51 -11.39 11.89
C SER A 288 14.51 -12.00 10.92
N ILE A 289 13.29 -11.49 10.85
CA ILE A 289 12.32 -11.96 9.85
C ILE A 289 12.84 -11.85 8.42
N ASN A 290 13.54 -10.77 8.07
CA ASN A 290 14.08 -10.57 6.72
C ASN A 290 15.12 -11.64 6.38
N ASP A 291 16.03 -11.95 7.31
CA ASP A 291 17.05 -12.97 7.10
C ASP A 291 16.44 -14.38 7.13
N TYR A 292 15.43 -14.60 7.97
CA TYR A 292 14.71 -15.87 8.01
C TYR A 292 14.03 -16.13 6.66
N VAL A 293 13.30 -15.15 6.11
CA VAL A 293 12.67 -15.25 4.78
C VAL A 293 13.71 -15.55 3.69
N LYS A 294 14.88 -14.92 3.70
CA LYS A 294 15.97 -15.22 2.77
C LYS A 294 16.47 -16.67 2.90
N SER A 295 16.52 -17.20 4.13
CA SER A 295 16.87 -18.60 4.38
C SER A 295 15.82 -19.60 3.90
N LEU A 296 14.62 -19.17 3.53
CA LEU A 296 13.53 -20.04 3.06
C LEU A 296 13.62 -20.43 1.57
N THR A 297 14.77 -20.31 0.91
CA THR A 297 14.89 -20.62 -0.54
C THR A 297 14.56 -22.08 -0.86
N THR A 298 13.57 -22.27 -1.74
CA THR A 298 13.14 -23.46 -2.54
C THR A 298 13.06 -24.86 -1.91
N GLU A 299 13.46 -25.10 -0.67
CA GLU A 299 13.24 -26.38 0.00
C GLU A 299 11.82 -26.43 0.60
N GLY A 300 10.89 -26.89 -0.23
CA GLY A 300 9.49 -27.13 0.14
C GLY A 300 8.47 -26.34 -0.68
N GLU A 301 8.90 -25.56 -1.67
CA GLU A 301 7.96 -25.11 -2.71
C GLU A 301 7.56 -26.32 -3.55
N SER A 302 6.26 -26.47 -3.79
CA SER A 302 5.75 -27.57 -4.59
C SER A 302 6.41 -27.57 -5.96
N ASN A 303 7.02 -28.72 -6.33
CA ASN A 303 7.50 -28.98 -7.68
C ASN A 303 6.35 -29.20 -8.68
N SER A 304 5.10 -28.91 -8.28
CA SER A 304 3.93 -28.98 -9.15
C SER A 304 4.13 -28.12 -10.38
N LYS A 305 3.77 -28.72 -11.52
CA LYS A 305 3.63 -28.00 -12.79
C LYS A 305 2.43 -27.05 -12.77
N ASN A 306 1.44 -27.31 -11.92
CA ASN A 306 0.25 -26.46 -11.81
C ASN A 306 0.55 -25.21 -10.97
N LYS A 307 0.20 -24.05 -11.52
CA LYS A 307 0.47 -22.76 -10.90
C LYS A 307 -0.84 -22.01 -10.59
N VAL A 308 -0.86 -21.30 -9.48
CA VAL A 308 -1.82 -20.21 -9.22
C VAL A 308 -1.06 -18.89 -9.36
N ALA A 309 -1.45 -18.07 -10.33
CA ALA A 309 -0.79 -16.79 -10.58
C ALA A 309 -1.40 -15.70 -9.68
N VAL A 310 -0.57 -15.03 -8.89
CA VAL A 310 -0.95 -13.83 -8.13
C VAL A 310 -0.45 -12.62 -8.89
N ILE A 311 -1.38 -11.80 -9.37
CA ILE A 311 -1.08 -10.52 -10.03
C ILE A 311 -1.22 -9.41 -9.00
N TYR A 312 -0.12 -8.76 -8.62
CA TYR A 312 -0.13 -7.61 -7.72
C TYR A 312 -0.45 -6.33 -8.51
N ALA A 313 -1.51 -5.64 -8.08
CA ALA A 313 -1.93 -4.34 -8.56
C ALA A 313 -1.94 -3.37 -7.37
N ASN A 314 -0.79 -2.73 -7.13
CA ASN A 314 -0.54 -1.85 -5.99
C ASN A 314 -0.29 -0.41 -6.45
N GLY A 315 -0.95 0.55 -5.81
CA GLY A 315 -0.76 1.98 -6.05
C GLY A 315 -1.79 2.63 -6.99
N ASP A 316 -1.44 3.81 -7.50
CA ASP A 316 -2.33 4.59 -8.36
C ASP A 316 -2.42 4.01 -9.77
N ILE A 317 -3.60 4.09 -10.39
CA ILE A 317 -3.83 3.56 -11.74
C ILE A 317 -3.51 4.62 -12.80
N VAL A 318 -2.55 4.31 -13.68
CA VAL A 318 -2.06 5.19 -14.73
C VAL A 318 -2.05 4.49 -16.10
N GLY A 319 -2.03 5.28 -17.17
CA GLY A 319 -1.82 4.73 -18.52
C GLY A 319 -0.35 4.32 -18.72
N GLY A 320 -0.11 3.32 -19.58
CA GLY A 320 1.24 2.89 -19.94
C GLY A 320 1.84 1.88 -18.95
N GLU A 321 3.15 1.96 -18.75
CA GLU A 321 3.92 0.95 -18.01
C GLU A 321 3.79 1.02 -16.48
N GLY A 322 3.64 2.22 -15.90
CA GLY A 322 3.67 2.39 -14.45
C GLY A 322 5.02 2.02 -13.83
N SER A 323 5.00 1.61 -12.56
CA SER A 323 6.18 1.22 -11.76
C SER A 323 5.81 0.08 -10.79
N ASP A 324 6.67 -0.29 -9.84
CA ASP A 324 6.29 -1.23 -8.76
C ASP A 324 5.34 -0.61 -7.72
N GLU A 325 5.24 0.72 -7.69
CA GLU A 325 4.33 1.48 -6.83
C GLU A 325 3.16 2.13 -7.60
N GLN A 326 3.03 1.85 -8.90
CA GLN A 326 1.96 2.37 -9.76
C GLN A 326 1.41 1.28 -10.69
N ILE A 327 0.09 1.20 -10.76
CA ILE A 327 -0.64 0.28 -11.63
C ILE A 327 -0.65 0.85 -13.05
N GLY A 328 0.31 0.43 -13.88
CA GLY A 328 0.33 0.74 -15.31
C GLY A 328 -0.62 -0.15 -16.10
N SER A 329 -1.49 0.45 -16.91
CA SER A 329 -2.47 -0.28 -17.74
C SER A 329 -1.82 -1.35 -18.63
N GLU A 330 -0.69 -1.04 -19.26
CA GLU A 330 -0.01 -1.96 -20.17
C GLU A 330 0.69 -3.08 -19.42
N ARG A 331 1.44 -2.74 -18.37
CA ARG A 331 2.20 -3.73 -17.57
C ARG A 331 1.29 -4.76 -16.92
N ILE A 332 0.23 -4.31 -16.26
CA ILE A 332 -0.71 -5.20 -15.57
C ILE A 332 -1.56 -5.99 -16.57
N SER A 333 -2.02 -5.38 -17.66
CA SER A 333 -2.75 -6.12 -18.69
C SER A 333 -1.90 -7.19 -19.36
N ARG A 334 -0.61 -6.92 -19.63
CA ARG A 334 0.32 -7.95 -20.12
C ARG A 334 0.56 -9.06 -19.10
N ALA A 335 0.68 -8.74 -17.81
CA ALA A 335 0.83 -9.73 -16.75
C ALA A 335 -0.39 -10.66 -16.66
N ILE A 336 -1.61 -10.09 -16.67
CA ILE A 336 -2.86 -10.86 -16.69
C ILE A 336 -2.95 -11.71 -17.96
N ARG A 337 -2.61 -11.15 -19.13
CA ARG A 337 -2.59 -11.87 -20.40
C ARG A 337 -1.59 -13.04 -20.39
N LYS A 338 -0.38 -12.83 -19.88
CA LYS A 338 0.66 -13.86 -19.74
C LYS A 338 0.14 -15.00 -18.87
N ALA A 339 -0.40 -14.68 -17.69
CA ALA A 339 -1.00 -15.67 -16.80
C ALA A 339 -2.22 -16.36 -17.41
N ARG A 340 -3.03 -15.67 -18.22
CA ARG A 340 -4.19 -16.24 -18.92
C ARG A 340 -3.79 -17.24 -20.01
N LEU A 341 -2.72 -16.95 -20.76
CA LEU A 341 -2.26 -17.75 -21.88
C LEU A 341 -1.26 -18.86 -21.49
N ASP A 342 -0.69 -18.82 -20.29
CA ASP A 342 0.16 -19.89 -19.77
C ASP A 342 -0.68 -21.11 -19.36
N ASP A 343 -0.43 -22.26 -19.99
CA ASP A 343 -1.12 -23.53 -19.74
C ASP A 343 -0.81 -24.09 -18.35
N ASP A 344 0.35 -23.79 -17.77
CA ASP A 344 0.69 -24.22 -16.40
C ASP A 344 -0.12 -23.45 -15.35
N VAL A 345 -0.54 -22.22 -15.66
CA VAL A 345 -1.36 -21.40 -14.78
C VAL A 345 -2.80 -21.88 -14.83
N LYS A 346 -3.29 -22.45 -13.73
CA LYS A 346 -4.65 -23.02 -13.66
C LYS A 346 -5.67 -22.07 -13.03
N ALA A 347 -5.23 -21.05 -12.29
CA ALA A 347 -6.07 -20.00 -11.75
C ALA A 347 -5.31 -18.68 -11.57
N ILE A 348 -6.03 -17.56 -11.52
CA ILE A 348 -5.48 -16.22 -11.30
C ILE A 348 -6.09 -15.62 -10.04
N VAL A 349 -5.26 -14.98 -9.22
CA VAL A 349 -5.65 -14.09 -8.12
C VAL A 349 -5.17 -12.69 -8.45
N LEU A 350 -6.07 -11.72 -8.59
CA LEU A 350 -5.72 -10.30 -8.67
C LEU A 350 -5.70 -9.71 -7.26
N ARG A 351 -4.50 -9.40 -6.74
CA ARG A 351 -4.32 -8.72 -5.46
C ARG A 351 -4.32 -7.21 -5.70
N VAL A 352 -5.34 -6.51 -5.22
CA VAL A 352 -5.54 -5.06 -5.44
C VAL A 352 -5.34 -4.29 -4.15
N ASN A 353 -4.41 -3.33 -4.17
CA ASN A 353 -4.30 -2.29 -3.15
C ASN A 353 -4.20 -0.92 -3.83
N SER A 354 -5.34 -0.32 -4.13
CA SER A 354 -5.45 0.90 -4.93
C SER A 354 -6.68 1.73 -4.59
N GLY A 355 -6.45 3.04 -4.43
CA GLY A 355 -7.49 4.05 -4.41
C GLY A 355 -8.05 4.39 -5.81
N GLY A 356 -7.55 3.77 -6.88
CA GLY A 356 -7.95 4.02 -8.26
C GLY A 356 -7.02 5.00 -9.00
N GLY A 357 -7.57 5.72 -9.98
CA GLY A 357 -6.82 6.60 -10.87
C GLY A 357 -7.53 6.77 -12.21
N SER A 358 -6.81 6.63 -13.31
CA SER A 358 -7.34 6.77 -14.67
C SER A 358 -8.45 5.76 -14.96
N ALA A 359 -9.62 6.25 -15.37
CA ALA A 359 -10.76 5.42 -15.73
C ALA A 359 -10.49 4.58 -16.99
N LEU A 360 -9.78 5.14 -17.97
CA LEU A 360 -9.40 4.43 -19.20
C LEU A 360 -8.39 3.30 -18.91
N ALA A 361 -7.35 3.59 -18.12
CA ALA A 361 -6.38 2.58 -17.73
C ALA A 361 -7.03 1.41 -16.96
N SER A 362 -8.00 1.73 -16.09
CA SER A 362 -8.80 0.72 -15.38
C SER A 362 -9.62 -0.14 -16.35
N ASP A 363 -10.15 0.44 -17.43
CA ASP A 363 -10.91 -0.31 -18.43
C ASP A 363 -10.04 -1.29 -19.22
N VAL A 364 -8.84 -0.87 -19.62
CA VAL A 364 -7.87 -1.72 -20.30
C VAL A 364 -7.56 -2.98 -19.47
N ILE A 365 -7.33 -2.80 -18.16
CA ILE A 365 -7.09 -3.92 -17.23
C ILE A 365 -8.35 -4.78 -17.05
N TRP A 366 -9.52 -4.15 -16.87
CA TRP A 366 -10.80 -4.84 -16.72
C TRP A 366 -11.07 -5.78 -17.90
N ARG A 367 -10.72 -5.37 -19.13
CA ARG A 367 -10.91 -6.20 -20.31
C ARG A 367 -10.12 -7.51 -20.23
N GLU A 368 -8.88 -7.50 -19.77
CA GLU A 368 -8.09 -8.73 -19.58
C GLU A 368 -8.63 -9.60 -18.45
N MET A 369 -9.23 -9.02 -17.41
CA MET A 369 -9.92 -9.77 -16.35
C MET A 369 -11.14 -10.51 -16.89
N VAL A 370 -11.94 -9.87 -17.76
CA VAL A 370 -13.08 -10.51 -18.43
C VAL A 370 -12.63 -11.65 -19.34
N LEU A 371 -11.56 -11.45 -20.12
CA LEU A 371 -10.99 -12.50 -20.97
C LEU A 371 -10.45 -13.67 -20.13
N SER A 372 -9.81 -13.37 -18.99
CA SER A 372 -9.25 -14.37 -18.08
C SER A 372 -10.31 -15.24 -17.45
N LYS A 373 -11.42 -14.65 -16.99
CA LYS A 373 -12.54 -15.37 -16.39
C LYS A 373 -13.18 -16.39 -17.34
N LYS A 374 -13.14 -16.14 -18.66
CA LYS A 374 -13.61 -17.09 -19.68
C LYS A 374 -12.69 -18.30 -19.84
N ALA A 375 -11.40 -18.15 -19.53
CA ALA A 375 -10.39 -19.18 -19.73
C ALA A 375 -10.07 -19.98 -18.46
N LYS A 376 -10.03 -19.31 -17.30
CA LYS A 376 -9.63 -19.91 -16.02
C LYS A 376 -10.30 -19.21 -14.84
N PRO A 377 -10.39 -19.86 -13.66
CA PRO A 377 -10.85 -19.21 -12.44
C PRO A 377 -10.07 -17.93 -12.12
N VAL A 378 -10.77 -16.83 -11.84
CA VAL A 378 -10.18 -15.54 -11.47
C VAL A 378 -10.78 -15.04 -10.17
N ILE A 379 -9.96 -14.91 -9.13
CA ILE A 379 -10.36 -14.38 -7.82
C ILE A 379 -9.74 -13.00 -7.62
N ALA A 380 -10.49 -12.04 -7.08
CA ALA A 380 -9.91 -10.79 -6.60
C ALA A 380 -9.70 -10.85 -5.08
N SER A 381 -8.55 -10.39 -4.61
CA SER A 381 -8.26 -10.15 -3.19
C SER A 381 -7.99 -8.67 -3.01
N PHE A 382 -8.84 -7.98 -2.25
CA PHE A 382 -8.65 -6.57 -1.95
C PHE A 382 -7.87 -6.41 -0.65
N GLY A 383 -6.84 -5.56 -0.70
CA GLY A 383 -6.00 -5.21 0.44
C GLY A 383 -6.61 -4.10 1.29
N ASP A 384 -5.77 -3.16 1.71
CA ASP A 384 -6.20 -2.02 2.53
C ASP A 384 -7.25 -1.18 1.80
N VAL A 385 -7.03 -0.92 0.51
CA VAL A 385 -7.94 -0.16 -0.33
C VAL A 385 -8.12 -0.85 -1.69
N ALA A 386 -9.35 -0.99 -2.17
CA ALA A 386 -9.64 -1.36 -3.55
C ALA A 386 -10.92 -0.65 -3.98
N ALA A 387 -10.79 0.64 -4.25
CA ALA A 387 -11.93 1.53 -4.45
C ALA A 387 -11.77 2.31 -5.75
N SER A 388 -12.90 2.74 -6.31
CA SER A 388 -12.97 3.46 -7.57
C SER A 388 -12.34 2.65 -8.70
N GLY A 389 -11.31 3.12 -9.39
CA GLY A 389 -10.56 2.33 -10.38
C GLY A 389 -10.02 1.00 -9.82
N GLY A 390 -9.63 0.94 -8.53
CA GLY A 390 -9.23 -0.31 -7.88
C GLY A 390 -10.38 -1.32 -7.79
N TYR A 391 -11.61 -0.86 -7.55
CA TYR A 391 -12.80 -1.71 -7.63
C TYR A 391 -13.11 -2.11 -9.08
N TYR A 392 -12.96 -1.16 -10.01
CA TYR A 392 -13.19 -1.35 -11.45
C TYR A 392 -12.38 -2.55 -11.98
N ILE A 393 -11.07 -2.59 -11.72
CA ILE A 393 -10.22 -3.68 -12.24
C ILE A 393 -10.56 -5.05 -11.62
N GLY A 394 -11.12 -5.08 -10.40
CA GLY A 394 -11.48 -6.32 -9.72
C GLY A 394 -12.92 -6.79 -9.95
N CYS A 395 -13.84 -5.92 -10.37
CA CYS A 395 -15.28 -6.21 -10.35
C CYS A 395 -15.73 -7.36 -11.27
N ALA A 396 -14.93 -7.67 -12.29
CA ALA A 396 -15.21 -8.76 -13.23
C ALA A 396 -14.87 -10.16 -12.67
N ALA A 397 -14.15 -10.27 -11.55
CA ALA A 397 -13.70 -11.53 -10.99
C ALA A 397 -14.86 -12.51 -10.71
N ASP A 398 -14.53 -13.79 -10.56
CA ASP A 398 -15.50 -14.81 -10.15
C ASP A 398 -15.94 -14.68 -8.71
N SER A 399 -15.02 -14.24 -7.85
CA SER A 399 -15.25 -13.97 -6.44
C SER A 399 -14.32 -12.84 -6.00
N ILE A 400 -14.80 -11.98 -5.13
CA ILE A 400 -14.07 -10.87 -4.51
C ILE A 400 -13.98 -11.15 -3.01
N PHE A 401 -12.74 -11.30 -2.52
CA PHE A 401 -12.41 -11.41 -1.11
C PHE A 401 -11.96 -10.06 -0.59
N VAL A 402 -12.50 -9.66 0.55
CA VAL A 402 -12.14 -8.44 1.27
C VAL A 402 -11.90 -8.77 2.74
N GLN A 403 -11.09 -7.99 3.43
CA GLN A 403 -11.07 -8.03 4.88
C GLN A 403 -12.16 -7.14 5.48
N PRO A 404 -12.57 -7.36 6.76
CA PRO A 404 -13.55 -6.51 7.42
C PRO A 404 -13.25 -5.01 7.34
N ASN A 405 -11.95 -4.66 7.38
CA ASN A 405 -11.40 -3.32 7.36
C ASN A 405 -10.85 -2.87 5.99
N THR A 406 -11.06 -3.65 4.92
CA THR A 406 -10.79 -3.19 3.55
C THR A 406 -11.68 -2.00 3.22
N ILE A 407 -11.13 -0.95 2.61
CA ILE A 407 -11.90 0.14 2.04
C ILE A 407 -12.14 -0.12 0.55
N THR A 408 -13.40 -0.14 0.11
CA THR A 408 -13.77 -0.47 -1.27
C THR A 408 -14.97 0.36 -1.75
N GLY A 409 -15.55 -0.01 -2.90
CA GLY A 409 -16.63 0.74 -3.54
C GLY A 409 -16.08 1.99 -4.24
N SER A 410 -16.53 3.17 -3.83
CA SER A 410 -16.26 4.46 -4.46
C SER A 410 -16.56 4.47 -5.97
N ILE A 411 -17.62 3.77 -6.37
CA ILE A 411 -18.07 3.66 -7.76
C ILE A 411 -18.61 5.02 -8.18
N GLY A 412 -17.78 5.82 -8.84
CA GLY A 412 -18.08 7.19 -9.23
C GLY A 412 -16.88 7.83 -9.93
N VAL A 413 -17.15 8.92 -10.67
CA VAL A 413 -16.19 9.53 -11.60
C VAL A 413 -16.20 11.04 -11.40
N PHE A 414 -15.02 11.65 -11.48
CA PHE A 414 -14.88 13.11 -11.45
C PHE A 414 -13.75 13.58 -12.37
N GLY A 415 -13.78 14.86 -12.70
CA GLY A 415 -12.72 15.61 -13.36
C GLY A 415 -12.58 16.98 -12.69
N VAL A 416 -11.34 17.48 -12.69
CA VAL A 416 -10.97 18.79 -12.14
C VAL A 416 -10.19 19.54 -13.20
N ILE A 417 -10.59 20.78 -13.47
CA ILE A 417 -9.87 21.70 -14.35
C ILE A 417 -9.61 22.97 -13.56
N PHE A 418 -8.33 23.32 -13.37
CA PHE A 418 -7.98 24.55 -12.68
C PHE A 418 -7.96 25.71 -13.68
N ASN A 419 -8.70 26.76 -13.34
CA ASN A 419 -8.68 28.05 -14.02
C ASN A 419 -7.82 29.02 -13.20
N PHE A 420 -6.79 29.56 -13.84
CA PHE A 420 -5.82 30.49 -13.27
C PHE A 420 -5.99 31.90 -13.84
N GLN A 421 -7.10 32.20 -14.54
CA GLN A 421 -7.31 33.51 -15.15
C GLN A 421 -7.15 34.66 -14.14
N GLU A 422 -7.73 34.54 -12.95
CA GLU A 422 -7.62 35.59 -11.93
C GLU A 422 -6.18 35.70 -11.39
N LEU A 423 -5.51 34.57 -11.13
CA LEU A 423 -4.10 34.55 -10.76
C LEU A 423 -3.25 35.29 -11.82
N PHE A 424 -3.40 34.92 -13.09
CA PHE A 424 -2.61 35.48 -14.16
C PHE A 424 -2.90 36.96 -14.37
N ASN A 425 -4.17 37.33 -14.57
CA ASN A 425 -4.53 38.68 -14.94
C ASN A 425 -4.39 39.65 -13.76
N ASN A 426 -4.94 39.30 -12.59
CA ASN A 426 -5.12 40.24 -11.49
C ASN A 426 -3.97 40.19 -10.47
N LYS A 427 -3.28 39.05 -10.32
CA LYS A 427 -2.17 38.93 -9.37
C LYS A 427 -0.81 39.11 -10.04
N LEU A 428 -0.65 38.61 -11.27
CA LEU A 428 0.65 38.59 -11.96
C LEU A 428 0.73 39.57 -13.14
N GLY A 429 -0.37 40.15 -13.59
CA GLY A 429 -0.40 41.05 -14.75
C GLY A 429 -0.12 40.37 -16.09
N LEU A 430 -0.27 39.04 -16.16
CA LEU A 430 -0.09 38.27 -17.39
C LEU A 430 -1.39 38.27 -18.20
N THR A 431 -1.28 38.40 -19.52
CA THR A 431 -2.41 38.33 -20.46
C THR A 431 -2.13 37.29 -21.54
N PHE A 432 -3.20 36.79 -22.17
CA PHE A 432 -3.13 35.78 -23.21
C PHE A 432 -4.03 36.19 -24.37
N ASP A 433 -3.50 36.11 -25.59
CA ASP A 433 -4.23 36.32 -26.84
C ASP A 433 -3.90 35.16 -27.79
N GLY A 434 -4.87 34.73 -28.58
CA GLY A 434 -4.71 33.54 -29.42
C GLY A 434 -5.80 33.38 -30.46
N VAL A 435 -5.45 32.68 -31.53
CA VAL A 435 -6.35 32.31 -32.63
C VAL A 435 -6.69 30.83 -32.56
N LYS A 436 -7.87 30.44 -33.05
CA LYS A 436 -8.34 29.05 -33.04
C LYS A 436 -8.80 28.64 -34.43
N THR A 437 -8.41 27.45 -34.84
CA THR A 437 -8.87 26.83 -36.10
C THR A 437 -10.23 26.12 -35.94
N GLY A 438 -10.66 25.86 -34.71
CA GLY A 438 -11.96 25.26 -34.40
C GLY A 438 -12.52 25.80 -33.08
N GLN A 439 -13.86 25.80 -32.96
CA GLN A 439 -14.58 26.41 -31.83
C GLN A 439 -14.11 25.93 -30.45
N TYR A 440 -13.74 24.65 -30.32
CA TYR A 440 -13.35 24.01 -29.06
C TYR A 440 -11.84 23.64 -29.00
N ALA A 441 -11.01 24.22 -29.88
CA ALA A 441 -9.59 23.86 -29.98
C ALA A 441 -8.77 24.11 -28.70
N ASP A 442 -9.27 24.97 -27.80
CA ASP A 442 -8.67 25.29 -26.51
C ASP A 442 -9.56 24.85 -25.32
N ILE A 443 -10.44 23.86 -25.54
CA ILE A 443 -11.23 23.27 -24.45
C ILE A 443 -10.29 22.78 -23.33
N MET A 444 -10.69 23.01 -22.08
CA MET A 444 -9.87 22.75 -20.88
C MET A 444 -8.62 23.64 -20.76
N SER A 445 -8.56 24.77 -21.46
CA SER A 445 -7.51 25.76 -21.20
C SER A 445 -7.52 26.21 -19.74
N SER A 446 -6.33 26.44 -19.18
CA SER A 446 -6.12 26.81 -17.79
C SER A 446 -6.14 28.33 -17.55
N ASN A 447 -6.15 29.14 -18.61
CA ASN A 447 -6.11 30.61 -18.53
C ASN A 447 -7.47 31.29 -18.66
N ARG A 448 -8.57 30.51 -18.71
CA ARG A 448 -9.96 31.00 -18.74
C ARG A 448 -10.91 29.95 -18.16
N PRO A 449 -12.12 30.33 -17.70
CA PRO A 449 -13.12 29.36 -17.30
C PRO A 449 -13.66 28.58 -18.51
N LEU A 450 -14.22 27.40 -18.22
CA LEU A 450 -14.98 26.63 -19.18
C LEU A 450 -16.26 27.37 -19.54
N THR A 451 -16.57 27.43 -20.83
CA THR A 451 -17.89 27.87 -21.27
C THR A 451 -18.96 26.84 -20.92
N PRO A 452 -20.26 27.21 -20.86
CA PRO A 452 -21.35 26.25 -20.64
C PRO A 452 -21.36 25.08 -21.63
N ALA A 453 -21.04 25.34 -22.90
CA ALA A 453 -20.96 24.31 -23.94
C ALA A 453 -19.81 23.32 -23.69
N GLU A 454 -18.62 23.82 -23.35
CA GLU A 454 -17.45 22.98 -23.02
C GLU A 454 -17.72 22.13 -21.77
N ARG A 455 -18.33 22.73 -20.74
CA ARG A 455 -18.74 22.02 -19.53
C ARG A 455 -19.72 20.90 -19.86
N ALA A 456 -20.70 21.14 -20.75
CA ALA A 456 -21.65 20.11 -21.18
C ALA A 456 -20.98 18.96 -21.95
N ILE A 457 -19.99 19.27 -22.82
CA ILE A 457 -19.20 18.25 -23.54
C ILE A 457 -18.47 17.34 -22.56
N ILE A 458 -17.77 17.93 -21.59
CA ILE A 458 -16.99 17.16 -20.61
C ILE A 458 -17.94 16.38 -19.67
N GLN A 459 -19.03 17.00 -19.20
CA GLN A 459 -20.05 16.33 -18.38
C GLN A 459 -20.66 15.11 -19.09
N LYS A 460 -20.92 15.20 -20.40
CA LYS A 460 -21.37 14.05 -21.20
C LYS A 460 -20.36 12.90 -21.15
N GLY A 461 -19.07 13.22 -21.24
CA GLY A 461 -17.99 12.25 -21.06
C GLY A 461 -18.00 11.61 -19.67
N VAL A 462 -18.12 12.41 -18.60
CA VAL A 462 -18.19 11.90 -17.21
C VAL A 462 -19.40 10.98 -17.02
N ASN A 463 -20.56 11.38 -17.52
CA ASN A 463 -21.78 10.59 -17.46
C ASN A 463 -21.60 9.24 -18.17
N ASN A 464 -21.00 9.24 -19.37
CA ASN A 464 -20.75 8.01 -20.12
C ASN A 464 -19.78 7.06 -19.40
N ILE A 465 -18.72 7.59 -18.77
CA ILE A 465 -17.78 6.78 -17.99
C ILE A 465 -18.48 6.20 -16.76
N TYR A 466 -19.28 6.99 -16.05
CA TYR A 466 -20.05 6.51 -14.90
C TYR A 466 -21.03 5.40 -15.32
N ASP A 467 -21.78 5.64 -16.39
CA ASP A 467 -22.74 4.70 -16.98
C ASP A 467 -22.07 3.35 -17.33
N THR A 468 -20.91 3.42 -17.97
CA THR A 468 -20.07 2.27 -18.30
C THR A 468 -19.60 1.56 -17.03
N PHE A 469 -19.16 2.31 -16.02
CA PHE A 469 -18.65 1.73 -14.78
C PHE A 469 -19.75 0.97 -14.03
N ILE A 470 -20.92 1.58 -13.80
CA ILE A 470 -22.03 0.90 -13.11
C ILE A 470 -22.54 -0.30 -13.91
N THR A 471 -22.50 -0.26 -15.25
CA THR A 471 -22.86 -1.40 -16.11
C THR A 471 -21.88 -2.56 -15.92
N LYS A 472 -20.57 -2.30 -15.91
CA LYS A 472 -19.56 -3.35 -15.70
C LYS A 472 -19.61 -3.97 -14.31
N VAL A 473 -19.89 -3.15 -13.30
CA VAL A 473 -20.12 -3.65 -11.95
C VAL A 473 -21.40 -4.48 -11.91
N ALA A 474 -22.49 -4.02 -12.53
CA ALA A 474 -23.74 -4.77 -12.61
C ALA A 474 -23.52 -6.16 -13.23
N ASP A 475 -22.82 -6.22 -14.36
CA ASP A 475 -22.48 -7.48 -15.05
C ASP A 475 -21.59 -8.38 -14.18
N GLY A 476 -20.53 -7.83 -13.60
CA GLY A 476 -19.59 -8.59 -12.77
C GLY A 476 -20.20 -9.14 -11.48
N ARG A 477 -21.11 -8.36 -10.87
CA ARG A 477 -21.76 -8.67 -9.58
C ARG A 477 -23.14 -9.30 -9.73
N LYS A 478 -23.61 -9.53 -10.96
CA LYS A 478 -24.94 -10.07 -11.29
C LYS A 478 -26.07 -9.29 -10.61
N LYS A 479 -25.98 -7.97 -10.66
CA LYS A 479 -26.97 -7.02 -10.15
C LYS A 479 -27.50 -6.17 -11.29
N THR A 480 -28.65 -5.53 -11.09
CA THR A 480 -29.13 -4.53 -12.04
C THR A 480 -28.31 -3.25 -11.92
N LYS A 481 -28.24 -2.49 -13.02
CA LYS A 481 -27.60 -1.19 -13.04
C LYS A 481 -28.18 -0.23 -12.00
N THR A 482 -29.50 -0.21 -11.81
CA THR A 482 -30.18 0.58 -10.79
C THR A 482 -29.77 0.20 -9.36
N GLN A 483 -29.62 -1.10 -9.07
CA GLN A 483 -29.11 -1.53 -7.77
C GLN A 483 -27.68 -1.05 -7.55
N ILE A 484 -26.80 -1.14 -8.56
CA ILE A 484 -25.44 -0.63 -8.45
C ILE A 484 -25.42 0.88 -8.28
N ASP A 485 -26.24 1.62 -9.03
CA ASP A 485 -26.33 3.08 -8.92
C ASP A 485 -26.72 3.51 -7.49
N SER A 486 -27.66 2.80 -6.85
CA SER A 486 -28.06 3.04 -5.45
C SER A 486 -26.95 2.80 -4.42
N LEU A 487 -25.97 1.95 -4.75
CA LEU A 487 -24.78 1.66 -3.93
C LEU A 487 -23.56 2.50 -4.36
N GLY A 488 -23.66 3.15 -5.52
CA GLY A 488 -22.62 3.90 -6.20
C GLY A 488 -22.63 5.37 -5.81
N GLY A 489 -22.66 6.26 -6.81
CA GLY A 489 -22.60 7.70 -6.59
C GLY A 489 -21.33 8.17 -5.87
N GLY A 490 -20.25 7.39 -5.97
CA GLY A 490 -18.96 7.65 -5.33
C GLY A 490 -18.81 7.13 -3.89
N ARG A 491 -19.84 6.47 -3.32
CA ARG A 491 -19.85 6.04 -1.92
C ARG A 491 -18.79 5.00 -1.58
N VAL A 492 -18.04 5.28 -0.53
CA VAL A 492 -17.04 4.37 0.04
C VAL A 492 -17.70 3.38 0.99
N TRP A 493 -17.25 2.13 0.95
CA TRP A 493 -17.74 1.04 1.80
C TRP A 493 -16.58 0.34 2.49
N ILE A 494 -16.79 -0.11 3.74
CA ILE A 494 -15.90 -1.07 4.40
C ILE A 494 -16.19 -2.49 3.92
N GLY A 495 -15.24 -3.41 4.07
CA GLY A 495 -15.38 -4.76 3.55
C GLY A 495 -16.56 -5.54 4.11
N THR A 496 -16.90 -5.38 5.40
CA THR A 496 -18.10 -6.00 5.99
C THR A 496 -19.38 -5.57 5.28
N ASP A 497 -19.53 -4.28 5.01
CA ASP A 497 -20.72 -3.75 4.33
C ASP A 497 -20.71 -4.04 2.83
N ALA A 498 -19.54 -4.06 2.19
CA ALA A 498 -19.38 -4.48 0.80
C ALA A 498 -19.83 -5.93 0.57
N VAL A 499 -19.61 -6.83 1.53
CA VAL A 499 -20.16 -8.20 1.46
C VAL A 499 -21.67 -8.18 1.66
N LYS A 500 -22.18 -7.47 2.67
CA LYS A 500 -23.63 -7.38 2.95
C LYS A 500 -24.42 -6.83 1.76
N ASN A 501 -23.91 -5.81 1.07
CA ASN A 501 -24.58 -5.18 -0.07
C ASN A 501 -24.28 -5.89 -1.42
N GLY A 502 -23.38 -6.88 -1.42
CA GLY A 502 -23.02 -7.71 -2.57
C GLY A 502 -22.02 -7.09 -3.54
N LEU A 503 -21.35 -5.99 -3.15
CA LEU A 503 -20.19 -5.47 -3.88
C LEU A 503 -18.96 -6.37 -3.74
N ALA A 504 -18.88 -7.18 -2.68
CA ALA A 504 -17.91 -8.26 -2.49
C ALA A 504 -18.63 -9.58 -2.16
N ASP A 505 -17.90 -10.71 -2.23
CA ASP A 505 -18.50 -12.04 -2.01
C ASP A 505 -18.22 -12.61 -0.63
N ARG A 506 -17.00 -12.38 -0.10
CA ARG A 506 -16.53 -13.03 1.12
C ARG A 506 -15.63 -12.12 1.93
N LEU A 507 -15.80 -12.22 3.26
CA LEU A 507 -14.76 -11.84 4.18
C LEU A 507 -13.67 -12.92 4.18
N GLY A 508 -12.41 -12.55 4.00
CA GLY A 508 -11.30 -13.48 4.03
C GLY A 508 -9.95 -12.85 3.74
N SER A 509 -8.90 -13.60 4.05
CA SER A 509 -7.50 -13.23 3.86
C SER A 509 -7.04 -13.40 2.41
N PHE A 510 -5.83 -12.90 2.12
CA PHE A 510 -5.10 -13.22 0.90
C PHE A 510 -4.93 -14.74 0.69
N SER A 511 -4.63 -15.48 1.77
CA SER A 511 -4.48 -16.94 1.71
C SER A 511 -5.80 -17.64 1.36
N ASP A 512 -6.93 -17.11 1.82
CA ASP A 512 -8.26 -17.64 1.46
C ASP A 512 -8.56 -17.44 -0.02
N ALA A 513 -8.17 -16.29 -0.59
CA ALA A 513 -8.35 -16.01 -2.01
C ALA A 513 -7.52 -16.97 -2.88
N VAL A 514 -6.25 -17.22 -2.53
CA VAL A 514 -5.38 -18.20 -3.21
C VAL A 514 -5.95 -19.62 -3.09
N THR A 515 -6.38 -20.02 -1.90
CA THR A 515 -6.99 -21.34 -1.67
C THR A 515 -8.29 -21.49 -2.44
N SER A 516 -9.11 -20.44 -2.53
CA SER A 516 -10.34 -20.41 -3.32
C SER A 516 -10.06 -20.57 -4.81
N ALA A 517 -9.04 -19.88 -5.34
CA ALA A 517 -8.61 -19.99 -6.72
C ALA A 517 -8.16 -21.42 -7.06
N ALA A 518 -7.31 -22.01 -6.21
CA ALA A 518 -6.85 -23.38 -6.35
C ALA A 518 -8.01 -24.39 -6.30
N LYS A 519 -8.91 -24.25 -5.33
CA LYS A 519 -10.10 -25.11 -5.19
C LYS A 519 -11.01 -25.01 -6.41
N LYS A 520 -11.23 -23.80 -6.94
CA LYS A 520 -12.06 -23.59 -8.13
C LYS A 520 -11.42 -24.17 -9.39
N ALA A 521 -10.10 -24.20 -9.46
CA ALA A 521 -9.32 -24.92 -10.48
C ALA A 521 -9.14 -26.42 -10.19
N LYS A 522 -9.75 -26.95 -9.12
CA LYS A 522 -9.68 -28.36 -8.69
C LYS A 522 -8.25 -28.84 -8.42
N LEU A 523 -7.38 -27.96 -7.94
CA LEU A 523 -5.99 -28.27 -7.61
C LEU A 523 -5.87 -28.78 -6.17
N LYS A 524 -5.14 -29.88 -6.01
CA LYS A 524 -4.68 -30.37 -4.69
C LYS A 524 -3.25 -29.98 -4.39
N ASP A 525 -2.42 -29.89 -5.43
CA ASP A 525 -1.01 -29.55 -5.36
C ASP A 525 -0.68 -28.50 -6.43
N TYR A 526 -0.12 -27.37 -6.00
CA TYR A 526 0.17 -26.22 -6.83
C TYR A 526 1.27 -25.36 -6.21
N LYS A 527 1.93 -24.56 -7.04
CA LYS A 527 2.79 -23.46 -6.59
C LYS A 527 2.16 -22.11 -6.87
N VAL A 528 2.43 -21.14 -6.01
CA VAL A 528 2.05 -19.75 -6.24
C VAL A 528 3.16 -19.08 -7.02
N VAL A 529 2.81 -18.39 -8.11
CA VAL A 529 3.76 -17.59 -8.89
C VAL A 529 3.28 -16.16 -8.93
N GLU A 530 4.20 -15.22 -8.81
CA GLU A 530 3.89 -13.81 -8.63
C GLU A 530 4.19 -13.01 -9.89
N TYR A 531 3.27 -12.11 -10.24
CA TYR A 531 3.37 -11.21 -11.39
C TYR A 531 2.96 -9.78 -11.01
N PRO A 532 3.35 -8.76 -11.81
CA PRO A 532 4.37 -8.83 -12.86
C PRO A 532 5.73 -9.26 -12.30
N GLU A 533 6.67 -9.65 -13.16
CA GLU A 533 8.07 -9.77 -12.74
C GLU A 533 8.51 -8.44 -12.12
N LYS A 534 9.25 -8.51 -11.00
CA LYS A 534 9.76 -7.32 -10.30
C LYS A 534 10.66 -6.55 -11.26
N ILE A 535 10.68 -5.22 -11.16
CA ILE A 535 11.58 -4.44 -12.00
C ILE A 535 13.01 -4.71 -11.52
N ASP A 536 13.90 -4.98 -12.47
CA ASP A 536 15.33 -5.16 -12.17
C ASP A 536 15.88 -3.94 -11.39
N PRO A 537 16.58 -4.13 -10.26
CA PRO A 537 17.03 -3.04 -9.41
C PRO A 537 17.94 -2.01 -10.09
N LEU A 538 18.75 -2.41 -11.07
CA LEU A 538 19.60 -1.48 -11.82
C LEU A 538 18.75 -0.65 -12.78
N LYS A 539 17.79 -1.27 -13.45
CA LYS A 539 16.82 -0.57 -14.30
C LYS A 539 15.96 0.41 -13.50
N GLU A 540 15.52 -0.01 -12.31
CA GLU A 540 14.81 0.85 -11.38
C GLU A 540 15.69 2.03 -10.95
N PHE A 541 16.92 1.79 -10.50
CA PHE A 541 17.85 2.84 -10.08
C PHE A 541 18.15 3.84 -11.21
N LEU A 542 18.47 3.38 -12.41
CA LEU A 542 18.73 4.28 -13.55
C LEU A 542 17.49 5.07 -13.98
N GLY A 543 16.32 4.46 -13.93
CA GLY A 543 15.04 5.10 -14.28
C GLY A 543 14.56 6.09 -13.22
N SER A 544 14.90 5.87 -11.95
CA SER A 544 14.41 6.65 -10.79
C SER A 544 15.49 7.50 -10.10
N ALA A 545 16.74 7.48 -10.53
CA ALA A 545 17.84 8.18 -9.86
C ALA A 545 17.55 9.67 -9.62
N LYS A 546 17.00 10.35 -10.62
CA LYS A 546 16.63 11.77 -10.50
C LYS A 546 15.49 11.97 -9.49
N ASP A 547 14.48 11.11 -9.55
CA ASP A 547 13.27 11.21 -8.72
C ASP A 547 13.58 10.84 -7.26
N ASN A 548 14.37 9.80 -7.01
CA ASN A 548 14.79 9.36 -5.68
C ASN A 548 15.65 10.40 -4.97
N VAL A 549 16.58 11.04 -5.69
CA VAL A 549 17.37 12.14 -5.14
C VAL A 549 16.47 13.32 -4.78
N SER A 550 15.54 13.71 -5.66
CA SER A 550 14.60 14.79 -5.38
C SER A 550 13.68 14.49 -4.19
N ALA A 551 13.20 13.24 -4.08
CA ALA A 551 12.33 12.78 -3.01
C ALA A 551 13.06 12.74 -1.67
N TYR A 552 14.32 12.30 -1.65
CA TYR A 552 15.17 12.31 -0.46
C TYR A 552 15.35 13.73 0.09
N TYR A 553 15.74 14.68 -0.76
CA TYR A 553 15.90 16.08 -0.35
C TYR A 553 14.57 16.69 0.07
N ALA A 554 13.47 16.44 -0.67
CA ALA A 554 12.15 16.92 -0.26
C ALA A 554 11.71 16.33 1.10
N LYS A 555 11.96 15.04 1.38
CA LYS A 555 11.65 14.43 2.68
C LYS A 555 12.50 15.05 3.80
N LYS A 556 13.78 15.32 3.53
CA LYS A 556 14.70 15.96 4.48
C LYS A 556 14.29 17.40 4.81
N GLU A 557 13.90 18.19 3.81
CA GLU A 557 13.50 19.60 3.99
C GLU A 557 12.10 19.73 4.60
N PHE A 558 11.13 18.93 4.16
CA PHE A 558 9.74 19.07 4.59
C PHE A 558 9.36 18.23 5.82
N GLY A 559 10.17 17.25 6.23
CA GLY A 559 9.87 16.38 7.38
C GLY A 559 8.49 15.75 7.31
N GLU A 560 7.68 15.87 8.36
CA GLU A 560 6.29 15.38 8.39
C GLU A 560 5.40 16.01 7.31
N ASN A 561 5.71 17.23 6.87
CA ASN A 561 4.97 17.94 5.82
C ASN A 561 5.29 17.44 4.41
N TYR A 562 6.27 16.53 4.24
CA TYR A 562 6.55 15.91 2.95
C TYR A 562 5.32 15.20 2.35
N VAL A 563 4.46 14.67 3.21
CA VAL A 563 3.18 14.10 2.82
C VAL A 563 2.30 15.14 2.12
N LEU A 564 2.22 16.35 2.67
CA LEU A 564 1.44 17.44 2.09
C LEU A 564 2.00 17.82 0.72
N TYR A 565 3.32 17.89 0.59
CA TYR A 565 3.99 18.11 -0.69
C TYR A 565 3.61 17.04 -1.73
N LYS A 566 3.67 15.74 -1.36
CA LYS A 566 3.22 14.65 -2.24
C LYS A 566 1.74 14.78 -2.62
N GLN A 567 0.86 15.14 -1.68
CA GLN A 567 -0.56 15.34 -1.97
C GLN A 567 -0.79 16.50 -2.95
N MET A 568 -0.05 17.60 -2.80
CA MET A 568 -0.08 18.72 -3.74
C MET A 568 0.43 18.32 -5.13
N GLN A 569 1.57 17.63 -5.22
CA GLN A 569 2.07 17.11 -6.50
C GLN A 569 1.07 16.15 -7.16
N LYS A 570 0.46 15.23 -6.40
CA LYS A 570 -0.60 14.34 -6.90
C LYS A 570 -1.79 15.14 -7.43
N ALA A 571 -2.27 16.14 -6.68
CA ALA A 571 -3.40 16.98 -7.11
C ALA A 571 -3.10 17.74 -8.42
N ILE A 572 -1.86 18.20 -8.61
CA ILE A 572 -1.41 18.94 -9.81
C ILE A 572 -1.19 18.00 -11.01
N SER A 573 -0.65 16.81 -10.79
CA SER A 573 -0.32 15.84 -11.86
C SER A 573 -1.52 15.02 -12.34
N ASN A 574 -2.60 14.95 -11.56
CA ASN A 574 -3.83 14.27 -11.94
C ASN A 574 -4.56 15.03 -13.06
N THR A 575 -4.30 14.63 -14.30
CA THR A 575 -5.02 15.14 -15.48
C THR A 575 -6.05 14.12 -15.98
N GLY A 576 -7.07 14.60 -16.70
CA GLY A 576 -8.11 13.76 -17.28
C GLY A 576 -9.15 13.22 -16.31
N MET A 577 -9.97 12.28 -16.78
CA MET A 577 -11.10 11.71 -16.03
C MET A 577 -10.66 10.64 -15.03
N GLN A 578 -11.02 10.84 -13.77
CA GLN A 578 -10.53 10.04 -12.66
C GLN A 578 -11.65 9.17 -12.06
N ALA A 579 -11.37 7.87 -11.97
CA ALA A 579 -12.02 6.96 -11.04
C ALA A 579 -11.05 6.78 -9.87
N ARG A 580 -11.01 7.77 -8.96
CA ARG A 580 -10.12 7.78 -7.79
C ARG A 580 -10.85 8.02 -6.47
N MET A 581 -10.31 7.52 -5.37
CA MET A 581 -10.70 7.85 -4.01
C MET A 581 -10.28 9.26 -3.62
N GLU A 582 -10.80 9.69 -2.49
CA GLU A 582 -10.87 11.08 -2.08
C GLU A 582 -9.53 11.63 -1.59
N TYR A 583 -8.79 10.79 -0.87
CA TYR A 583 -7.51 11.07 -0.24
C TYR A 583 -6.93 9.74 0.29
N GLU A 584 -5.65 9.72 0.64
CA GLU A 584 -5.10 8.64 1.48
C GLU A 584 -5.82 8.69 2.83
N ILE A 585 -6.71 7.73 3.10
CA ILE A 585 -7.42 7.65 4.38
C ILE A 585 -6.36 7.42 5.46
N ARG A 586 -6.11 8.47 6.25
CA ARG A 586 -5.29 8.39 7.46
C ARG A 586 -6.21 8.34 8.64
N ILE A 587 -6.30 7.17 9.23
CA ILE A 587 -6.91 6.99 10.53
C ILE A 587 -5.80 7.08 11.56
N LYS A 588 -5.94 8.04 12.48
CA LYS A 588 -5.05 8.19 13.64
C LYS A 588 -5.73 7.63 14.88
#